data_AF-A0A7C5FU42-F1
#
_entry.id   AF-A0A7C5FU42-F1
#
_cell.length_a   1.000
_cell.length_b   1.000
_cell.length_c   1.000
_cell.angle_alpha   90.00
_cell.angle_beta   90.00
_cell.angle_gamma   90.00
#
_symmetry.space_group_name_H-M   'P 1'
#
loop_
_entity.id
_entity.type
_entity.pdbx_description
1 polymer ?
#
loop_
_entity_poly.entity_id
_entity_poly.type
_entity_poly.pdbx_seq_one_letter_code
_entity_poly.pdbx_strand_id
1 'polypeptide(L)'
;MSHHNHRSRQSRTEPRLPGVAPSDALHEDYAALAAKTILRCTAEVEELVLMQSIEGHAHEGHGLFHGRRYPNTTPDDVARALRLNPYDVKEERQLLIDEVREFAERAVAGEQLRFAVNTEGEPLMRCGALRCVEIDAVGVMKGLYTGGLRDGAEVRRLANERYGVEIGYGECHLVNQEVLHRLGLDGFELARKGHENDLRRFESAGLFARNGDQHIAYMYVRYKEGPGASDDAAIVMAGKLWGLSAAVGCFLADAVDTLEKYVPEYSDQDSEIAELVREKSGLAIDDAVDLAYLCAIPEEMEGRLPDDSLRHMLQIDRKLDQCPLESHLAYVAGAPYSCMVLDHGECTNLEFYGYVDKRLTEFRS
;
A
#
# COMPACT_ATOMS: atom_id res chain seq x y z
N MET A 1 2.23 -62.80 4.93
CA MET A 1 1.59 -61.79 4.07
C MET A 1 1.22 -60.59 4.93
N SER A 2 2.14 -59.63 5.09
CA SER A 2 1.86 -58.32 5.67
C SER A 2 2.74 -57.33 4.91
N HIS A 3 2.16 -56.70 3.89
CA HIS A 3 2.81 -55.58 3.21
C HIS A 3 2.50 -54.32 4.03
N HIS A 4 3.48 -53.86 4.80
CA HIS A 4 3.53 -52.49 5.28
C HIS A 4 3.65 -51.56 4.07
N ASN A 5 2.54 -50.90 3.74
CA ASN A 5 2.54 -49.78 2.83
C ASN A 5 3.12 -48.56 3.57
N HIS A 6 4.44 -48.39 3.49
CA HIS A 6 5.07 -47.07 3.59
C HIS A 6 4.55 -46.22 2.43
N ARG A 7 3.36 -45.63 2.59
CA ARG A 7 2.98 -44.48 1.75
C ARG A 7 3.86 -43.31 2.19
N SER A 8 4.69 -42.90 1.26
CA SER A 8 5.64 -41.82 1.31
C SER A 8 5.03 -40.54 1.88
N ARG A 9 5.74 -39.95 2.85
CA ARG A 9 5.72 -38.51 3.15
C ARG A 9 6.28 -37.73 1.96
N GLN A 10 5.59 -37.77 0.83
CA GLN A 10 5.84 -36.94 -0.35
C GLN A 10 4.57 -36.12 -0.61
N SER A 11 4.32 -35.17 0.28
CA SER A 11 3.57 -33.95 -0.06
C SER A 11 4.57 -32.81 0.08
N ARG A 12 5.54 -32.80 -0.84
CA ARG A 12 6.50 -31.72 -0.98
C ARG A 12 5.90 -30.76 -2.02
N THR A 13 5.35 -29.65 -1.52
CA THR A 13 5.75 -28.30 -1.96
C THR A 13 5.94 -28.08 -3.47
N GLU A 14 5.02 -28.54 -4.32
CA GLU A 14 5.00 -28.08 -5.70
C GLU A 14 4.28 -26.72 -5.76
N PRO A 15 4.87 -25.70 -6.42
CA PRO A 15 4.22 -24.41 -6.57
C PRO A 15 2.89 -24.57 -7.29
N ARG A 16 1.87 -23.79 -6.87
CA ARG A 16 0.53 -23.81 -7.48
C ARG A 16 0.56 -23.53 -8.98
N LEU A 17 1.47 -22.65 -9.41
CA LEU A 17 1.70 -22.24 -10.80
C LEU A 17 3.19 -22.02 -11.07
N PRO A 18 3.65 -22.06 -12.34
CA PRO A 18 4.98 -21.63 -12.71
C PRO A 18 5.25 -20.19 -12.26
N GLY A 19 6.45 -19.92 -11.74
CA GLY A 19 6.83 -18.60 -11.26
C GLY A 19 6.36 -18.26 -9.84
N VAL A 20 5.68 -19.18 -9.15
CA VAL A 20 5.38 -19.06 -7.70
C VAL A 20 6.57 -19.58 -6.89
N ALA A 21 6.90 -18.87 -5.80
CA ALA A 21 7.98 -19.25 -4.90
C ALA A 21 7.72 -20.57 -4.15
N PRO A 22 8.77 -21.36 -3.83
CA PRO A 22 8.63 -22.53 -2.98
C PRO A 22 8.14 -22.15 -1.57
N SER A 23 7.22 -22.94 -1.02
CA SER A 23 6.64 -22.71 0.32
C SER A 23 7.69 -22.60 1.43
N ASP A 24 8.74 -23.42 1.40
CA ASP A 24 9.80 -23.37 2.42
C ASP A 24 10.56 -22.03 2.35
N ALA A 25 10.81 -21.50 1.14
CA ALA A 25 11.49 -20.21 0.95
C ALA A 25 10.62 -19.05 1.44
N LEU A 26 9.31 -19.07 1.16
CA LEU A 26 8.37 -18.06 1.67
C LEU A 26 8.33 -18.05 3.20
N HIS A 27 8.25 -19.22 3.82
CA HIS A 27 8.23 -19.37 5.26
C HIS A 27 9.54 -18.91 5.91
N GLU A 28 10.69 -19.29 5.36
CA GLU A 28 12.01 -18.88 5.86
C GLU A 28 12.21 -17.36 5.75
N ASP A 29 11.80 -16.75 4.63
CA ASP A 29 11.90 -15.30 4.44
C ASP A 29 11.02 -14.53 5.43
N TYR A 30 9.78 -15.00 5.64
CA TYR A 30 8.89 -14.43 6.66
C TYR A 30 9.48 -14.53 8.07
N ALA A 31 9.96 -15.71 8.46
CA ALA A 31 10.56 -15.89 9.78
C ALA A 31 11.79 -14.99 9.99
N ALA A 32 12.61 -14.81 8.96
CA ALA A 32 13.76 -13.91 8.99
C ALA A 32 13.34 -12.43 9.08
N LEU A 33 12.27 -12.03 8.39
CA LEU A 33 11.72 -10.68 8.45
C LEU A 33 11.08 -10.38 9.81
N ALA A 34 10.20 -11.25 10.29
CA ALA A 34 9.54 -11.10 11.59
C ALA A 34 10.54 -11.07 12.76
N ALA A 35 11.66 -11.78 12.67
CA ALA A 35 12.67 -11.75 13.73
C ALA A 35 13.39 -10.39 13.87
N LYS A 36 13.49 -9.61 12.78
CA LYS A 36 14.24 -8.34 12.75
C LYS A 36 13.35 -7.10 12.77
N THR A 37 12.10 -7.23 12.36
CA THR A 37 11.14 -6.13 12.23
C THR A 37 10.22 -6.09 13.44
N ILE A 38 9.88 -4.88 13.89
CA ILE A 38 8.78 -4.63 14.81
C ILE A 38 8.04 -3.42 14.25
N LEU A 39 6.72 -3.52 14.12
CA LEU A 39 5.85 -2.48 13.63
C LEU A 39 5.13 -1.79 14.79
N ARG A 40 4.77 -0.52 14.61
CA ARG A 40 3.97 0.27 15.55
C ARG A 40 2.49 -0.09 15.43
N CYS A 41 2.16 -1.36 15.61
CA CYS A 41 0.80 -1.91 15.65
C CYS A 41 0.74 -3.13 16.58
N THR A 42 -0.39 -3.83 16.62
CA THR A 42 -0.47 -5.11 17.35
C THR A 42 0.15 -6.24 16.53
N ALA A 43 0.48 -7.35 17.19
CA ALA A 43 1.13 -8.49 16.55
C ALA A 43 0.29 -9.11 15.42
N GLU A 44 -1.04 -9.07 15.55
CA GLU A 44 -1.97 -9.58 14.53
C GLU A 44 -1.89 -8.74 13.26
N VAL A 45 -1.91 -7.40 13.36
CA VAL A 45 -1.76 -6.50 12.21
C VAL A 45 -0.35 -6.59 11.63
N GLU A 46 0.67 -6.77 12.48
CA GLU A 46 2.05 -6.97 12.03
C GLU A 46 2.17 -8.18 11.09
N GLU A 47 1.58 -9.33 11.45
CA GLU A 47 1.57 -10.52 10.59
C GLU A 47 0.93 -10.22 9.22
N LEU A 48 -0.23 -9.57 9.21
CA LEU A 48 -0.93 -9.21 7.97
C LEU A 48 -0.09 -8.31 7.06
N VAL A 49 0.60 -7.30 7.63
CA VAL A 49 1.43 -6.35 6.88
C VAL A 49 2.73 -7.00 6.39
N LEU A 50 3.38 -7.82 7.22
CA LEU A 50 4.63 -8.50 6.85
C LEU A 50 4.44 -9.49 5.70
N MET A 51 3.30 -10.17 5.62
CA MET A 51 2.98 -11.07 4.51
C MET A 51 3.07 -10.39 3.13
N GLN A 52 2.64 -9.13 3.03
CA GLN A 52 2.70 -8.36 1.78
C GLN A 52 4.15 -8.10 1.35
N SER A 53 5.06 -7.92 2.31
CA SER A 53 6.49 -7.72 2.02
C SER A 53 7.16 -8.98 1.45
N ILE A 54 6.69 -10.16 1.85
CA ILE A 54 7.23 -11.44 1.34
C ILE A 54 6.88 -11.62 -0.14
N GLU A 55 5.68 -11.23 -0.56
CA GLU A 55 5.31 -11.18 -1.98
C GLU A 55 6.28 -10.28 -2.76
N GLY A 56 6.48 -9.04 -2.31
CA GLY A 56 7.41 -8.11 -2.95
C GLY A 56 8.85 -8.63 -3.01
N HIS A 57 9.34 -9.25 -1.93
CA HIS A 57 10.65 -9.90 -1.93
C HIS A 57 10.74 -11.02 -2.97
N ALA A 58 9.70 -11.85 -3.08
CA ALA A 58 9.66 -12.95 -4.04
C ALA A 58 9.66 -12.44 -5.49
N HIS A 59 8.89 -11.39 -5.79
CA HIS A 59 8.83 -10.79 -7.12
C HIS A 59 10.17 -10.22 -7.56
N GLU A 60 10.85 -9.47 -6.68
CA GLU A 60 12.12 -8.80 -7.00
C GLU A 60 13.35 -9.72 -6.81
N GLY A 61 13.18 -10.85 -6.12
CA GLY A 61 14.27 -11.75 -5.75
C GLY A 61 15.11 -11.24 -4.59
N HIS A 62 14.54 -10.38 -3.73
CA HIS A 62 15.17 -9.85 -2.53
C HIS A 62 15.12 -10.86 -1.36
N GLY A 63 15.49 -10.44 -0.15
CA GLY A 63 15.42 -11.30 1.04
C GLY A 63 16.22 -12.60 0.88
N LEU A 64 15.59 -13.72 1.24
CA LEU A 64 16.15 -15.08 1.11
C LEU A 64 15.95 -15.71 -0.28
N PHE A 65 15.43 -14.97 -1.27
CA PHE A 65 15.27 -15.47 -2.64
C PHE A 65 16.56 -15.38 -3.47
N HIS A 66 17.63 -14.77 -2.94
CA HIS A 66 18.99 -14.78 -3.53
C HIS A 66 19.07 -14.33 -4.99
N GLY A 67 18.32 -13.29 -5.37
CA GLY A 67 18.25 -12.75 -6.72
C GLY A 67 17.37 -13.55 -7.67
N ARG A 68 16.78 -14.67 -7.22
CA ARG A 68 15.83 -15.44 -8.02
C ARG A 68 14.43 -14.86 -7.87
N ARG A 69 13.82 -14.52 -9.00
CA ARG A 69 12.49 -13.91 -9.07
C ARG A 69 11.38 -14.94 -9.19
N TYR A 70 10.26 -14.64 -8.54
CA TYR A 70 9.04 -15.43 -8.52
C TYR A 70 7.81 -14.50 -8.70
N PRO A 71 7.65 -13.90 -9.90
CA PRO A 71 6.72 -12.80 -10.16
C PRO A 71 5.22 -13.20 -10.12
N ASN A 72 4.92 -14.48 -9.96
CA ASN A 72 3.54 -14.98 -9.87
C ASN A 72 3.14 -15.37 -8.44
N THR A 73 4.04 -15.23 -7.47
CA THR A 73 3.73 -15.43 -6.04
C THR A 73 2.67 -14.44 -5.62
N THR A 74 1.64 -14.86 -4.90
CA THR A 74 0.60 -13.96 -4.36
C THR A 74 0.59 -13.98 -2.83
N PRO A 75 -0.14 -13.06 -2.17
CA PRO A 75 -0.36 -13.15 -0.72
C PRO A 75 -1.06 -14.45 -0.30
N ASP A 76 -1.84 -15.08 -1.19
CA ASP A 76 -2.46 -16.40 -0.96
C ASP A 76 -1.41 -17.50 -0.82
N ASP A 77 -0.40 -17.48 -1.70
CA ASP A 77 0.70 -18.44 -1.65
C ASP A 77 1.54 -18.25 -0.36
N VAL A 78 1.73 -16.99 0.08
CA VAL A 78 2.37 -16.65 1.36
C VAL A 78 1.53 -17.17 2.54
N ALA A 79 0.24 -16.86 2.60
CA ALA A 79 -0.67 -17.29 3.66
C ALA A 79 -0.64 -18.81 3.86
N ARG A 80 -0.72 -19.56 2.77
CA ARG A 80 -0.65 -21.03 2.79
C ARG A 80 0.71 -21.53 3.25
N ALA A 81 1.80 -20.87 2.85
CA ALA A 81 3.15 -21.25 3.27
C ALA A 81 3.35 -21.07 4.78
N LEU A 82 2.74 -20.05 5.36
CA LEU A 82 2.70 -19.81 6.81
C LEU A 82 1.69 -20.70 7.55
N ARG A 83 0.94 -21.55 6.82
CA ARG A 83 -0.12 -22.41 7.35
C ARG A 83 -1.29 -21.64 7.97
N LEU A 84 -1.45 -20.39 7.56
CA LEU A 84 -2.64 -19.60 7.86
C LEU A 84 -3.79 -20.06 6.97
N ASN A 85 -5.02 -19.75 7.37
CA ASN A 85 -6.18 -19.91 6.53
C ASN A 85 -6.36 -18.66 5.67
N PRO A 86 -6.22 -18.74 4.33
CA PRO A 86 -6.42 -17.62 3.41
C PRO A 86 -7.73 -16.87 3.59
N TYR A 87 -8.81 -17.58 3.94
CA TYR A 87 -10.10 -16.96 4.17
C TYR A 87 -10.05 -16.03 5.39
N ASP A 88 -9.53 -16.54 6.51
CA ASP A 88 -9.45 -15.78 7.76
C ASP A 88 -8.52 -14.56 7.60
N VAL A 89 -7.38 -14.70 6.91
CA VAL A 89 -6.46 -13.57 6.62
C VAL A 89 -7.16 -12.46 5.81
N LYS A 90 -7.95 -12.85 4.80
CA LYS A 90 -8.70 -11.89 3.98
C LYS A 90 -9.77 -11.17 4.80
N GLU A 91 -10.53 -11.90 5.60
CA GLU A 91 -11.55 -11.32 6.49
C GLU A 91 -10.91 -10.37 7.51
N GLU A 92 -9.78 -10.73 8.12
CA GLU A 92 -9.06 -9.85 9.05
C GLU A 92 -8.56 -8.56 8.39
N ARG A 93 -8.05 -8.62 7.16
CA ARG A 93 -7.71 -7.41 6.40
C ARG A 93 -8.94 -6.58 6.09
N GLN A 94 -10.05 -7.21 5.69
CA GLN A 94 -11.29 -6.51 5.41
C GLN A 94 -11.84 -5.80 6.65
N LEU A 95 -11.76 -6.43 7.84
CA LEU A 95 -12.18 -5.80 9.09
C LEU A 95 -11.42 -4.49 9.36
N LEU A 96 -10.12 -4.43 9.09
CA LEU A 96 -9.34 -3.20 9.25
C LEU A 96 -9.80 -2.10 8.27
N ILE A 97 -10.15 -2.46 7.03
CA ILE A 97 -10.69 -1.51 6.04
C ILE A 97 -12.07 -1.04 6.46
N ASP A 98 -12.93 -1.95 6.90
CA ASP A 98 -14.29 -1.66 7.36
C ASP A 98 -14.29 -0.70 8.54
N GLU A 99 -13.31 -0.79 9.44
CA GLU A 99 -13.15 0.16 10.54
C GLU A 99 -12.79 1.58 10.07
N VAL A 100 -11.96 1.70 9.02
CA VAL A 100 -11.64 3.01 8.40
C VAL A 100 -12.88 3.57 7.71
N ARG A 101 -13.63 2.72 7.00
CA ARG A 101 -14.91 3.09 6.40
C ARG A 101 -15.93 3.54 7.44
N GLU A 102 -16.13 2.77 8.51
CA GLU A 102 -17.05 3.13 9.61
C GLU A 102 -16.64 4.46 10.25
N PHE A 103 -15.33 4.68 10.45
CA PHE A 103 -14.82 5.96 10.91
C PHE A 103 -15.20 7.11 9.95
N ALA A 104 -15.04 6.91 8.64
CA ALA A 104 -15.42 7.88 7.62
C ALA A 104 -16.93 8.16 7.61
N GLU A 105 -17.77 7.14 7.74
CA GLU A 105 -19.23 7.27 7.83
C GLU A 105 -19.65 8.10 9.05
N ARG A 106 -19.02 7.85 10.21
CA ARG A 106 -19.24 8.64 11.44
C ARG A 106 -18.79 10.09 11.30
N ALA A 107 -17.66 10.32 10.61
CA ALA A 107 -17.18 11.66 10.30
C ALA A 107 -18.17 12.42 9.39
N VAL A 108 -18.70 11.76 8.36
CA VAL A 108 -19.73 12.29 7.45
C VAL A 108 -21.03 12.61 8.20
N ALA A 109 -21.41 11.77 9.17
CA ALA A 109 -22.56 12.00 10.04
C ALA A 109 -22.38 13.19 11.01
N GLY A 110 -21.17 13.77 11.08
CA GLY A 110 -20.85 14.92 11.93
C GLY A 110 -20.57 14.55 13.39
N GLU A 111 -20.22 13.29 13.67
CA GLU A 111 -19.76 12.90 15.00
C GLU A 111 -18.51 13.69 15.41
N GLN A 112 -18.42 14.01 16.70
CA GLN A 112 -17.24 14.67 17.27
C GLN A 112 -16.15 13.64 17.55
N LEU A 113 -15.37 13.32 16.51
CA LEU A 113 -14.26 12.38 16.57
C LEU A 113 -12.99 13.12 16.99
N ARG A 114 -12.41 12.72 18.14
CA ARG A 114 -11.18 13.33 18.68
C ARG A 114 -9.91 12.57 18.30
N PHE A 115 -10.03 11.26 18.06
CA PHE A 115 -8.92 10.36 17.75
C PHE A 115 -9.33 9.42 16.61
N ALA A 116 -8.36 8.91 15.85
CA ALA A 116 -8.60 7.93 14.80
C ALA A 116 -8.73 6.53 15.43
N VAL A 117 -9.93 6.26 15.96
CA VAL A 117 -10.28 5.02 16.68
C VAL A 117 -11.60 4.44 16.17
N ASN A 118 -11.75 3.12 16.24
CA ASN A 118 -13.00 2.42 15.95
C ASN A 118 -14.08 2.70 17.02
N THR A 119 -15.26 2.10 16.88
CA THR A 119 -16.39 2.27 17.82
C THR A 119 -16.12 1.70 19.22
N GLU A 120 -15.16 0.78 19.35
CA GLU A 120 -14.70 0.24 20.63
C GLU A 120 -13.60 1.08 21.29
N GLY A 121 -13.12 2.13 20.61
CA GLY A 121 -12.07 3.02 21.10
C GLY A 121 -10.66 2.45 20.95
N GLU A 122 -10.48 1.40 20.13
CA GLU A 122 -9.19 0.90 19.67
C GLU A 122 -8.68 1.77 18.51
N PRO A 123 -7.37 2.05 18.43
CA PRO A 123 -6.82 2.80 17.30
C PRO A 123 -7.03 2.04 15.98
N LEU A 124 -7.35 2.79 14.92
CA LEU A 124 -7.38 2.26 13.55
C LEU A 124 -6.02 1.66 13.19
N MET A 125 -6.02 0.62 12.34
CA MET A 125 -4.82 -0.18 12.01
C MET A 125 -4.11 -0.79 13.23
N ARG A 126 -4.78 -0.76 14.39
CA ARG A 126 -4.19 -1.06 15.71
C ARG A 126 -2.91 -0.27 15.99
N CYS A 127 -2.74 0.90 15.37
CA CYS A 127 -1.57 1.75 15.52
C CYS A 127 -1.71 2.68 16.73
N GLY A 128 -0.97 2.40 17.80
CA GLY A 128 -1.07 3.12 19.07
C GLY A 128 -0.95 4.65 18.96
N ALA A 129 -0.15 5.15 18.00
CA ALA A 129 0.04 6.58 17.76
C ALA A 129 -1.28 7.30 17.42
N LEU A 130 -2.20 6.64 16.71
CA LEU A 130 -3.48 7.22 16.29
C LEU A 130 -4.45 7.47 17.45
N ARG A 131 -4.19 6.87 18.62
CA ARG A 131 -4.92 7.15 19.87
C ARG A 131 -4.41 8.38 20.60
N CYS A 132 -3.24 8.89 20.23
CA CYS A 132 -2.56 9.99 20.91
C CYS A 132 -2.56 11.30 20.10
N VAL A 133 -2.88 11.23 18.81
CA VAL A 133 -2.98 12.39 17.92
C VAL A 133 -4.41 12.92 17.94
N GLU A 134 -4.60 14.12 18.47
CA GLU A 134 -5.88 14.82 18.37
C GLU A 134 -6.14 15.23 16.92
N ILE A 135 -7.33 14.92 16.44
CA ILE A 135 -7.78 15.20 15.08
C ILE A 135 -9.11 15.95 15.08
N ASP A 136 -9.43 16.51 13.93
CA ASP A 136 -10.77 16.95 13.57
C ASP A 136 -11.27 16.14 12.37
N ALA A 137 -12.56 15.76 12.41
CA ALA A 137 -13.15 14.87 11.41
C ALA A 137 -13.08 15.44 9.98
N VAL A 138 -13.21 16.76 9.81
CA VAL A 138 -13.18 17.40 8.50
C VAL A 138 -11.78 17.29 7.88
N GLY A 139 -10.74 17.55 8.65
CA GLY A 139 -9.36 17.38 8.21
C GLY A 139 -9.05 15.93 7.84
N VAL A 140 -9.51 14.94 8.61
CA VAL A 140 -9.35 13.52 8.23
C VAL A 140 -10.05 13.21 6.91
N MET A 141 -11.29 13.69 6.71
CA MET A 141 -11.99 13.50 5.44
C MET A 141 -11.28 14.13 4.24
N LYS A 142 -10.57 15.25 4.43
CA LYS A 142 -9.71 15.83 3.37
C LYS A 142 -8.56 14.91 2.99
N GLY A 143 -7.92 14.33 4.01
CA GLY A 143 -6.86 13.34 3.84
C GLY A 143 -7.35 12.07 3.15
N LEU A 144 -8.47 11.50 3.60
CA LEU A 144 -9.08 10.33 2.97
C LEU A 144 -9.45 10.59 1.51
N TYR A 145 -10.06 11.75 1.23
CA TYR A 145 -10.48 12.12 -0.11
C TYR A 145 -9.30 12.25 -1.08
N THR A 146 -8.30 13.04 -0.71
CA THR A 146 -7.16 13.30 -1.61
C THR A 146 -6.19 12.13 -1.64
N GLY A 147 -6.00 11.46 -0.50
CA GLY A 147 -5.17 10.27 -0.35
C GLY A 147 -5.68 9.10 -1.18
N GLY A 148 -6.99 8.82 -1.17
CA GLY A 148 -7.60 7.71 -1.92
C GLY A 148 -7.84 7.99 -3.41
N LEU A 149 -7.58 9.21 -3.89
CA LEU A 149 -7.69 9.56 -5.31
C LEU A 149 -6.34 9.78 -5.99
N ARG A 150 -5.29 10.14 -5.23
CA ARG A 150 -4.00 10.59 -5.79
C ARG A 150 -3.33 9.56 -6.70
N ASP A 151 -3.53 8.27 -6.43
CA ASP A 151 -2.88 7.17 -7.14
C ASP A 151 -3.67 6.69 -8.35
N GLY A 152 -4.91 7.16 -8.50
CA GLY A 152 -5.76 6.87 -9.64
C GLY A 152 -5.16 7.36 -10.96
N ALA A 153 -5.28 6.53 -12.00
CA ALA A 153 -4.75 6.83 -13.33
C ALA A 153 -5.28 8.15 -13.91
N GLU A 154 -6.55 8.48 -13.67
CA GLU A 154 -7.14 9.75 -14.09
C GLU A 154 -6.45 10.95 -13.44
N VAL A 155 -6.26 10.91 -12.12
CA VAL A 155 -5.67 12.02 -11.34
C VAL A 155 -4.21 12.23 -11.74
N ARG A 156 -3.42 11.16 -11.85
CA ARG A 156 -2.03 11.24 -12.32
C ARG A 156 -1.91 11.75 -13.75
N ARG A 157 -2.82 11.35 -14.65
CA ARG A 157 -2.89 11.89 -16.02
C ARG A 157 -3.19 13.39 -16.01
N LEU A 158 -4.17 13.83 -15.23
CA LEU A 158 -4.50 15.26 -15.09
C LEU A 158 -3.33 16.05 -14.50
N ALA A 159 -2.58 15.48 -13.56
CA ALA A 159 -1.39 16.12 -12.99
C ALA A 159 -0.28 16.27 -14.05
N ASN A 160 -0.03 15.23 -14.86
CA ASN A 160 0.90 15.30 -16.00
C ASN A 160 0.51 16.42 -16.96
N GLU A 161 -0.76 16.51 -17.33
CA GLU A 161 -1.28 17.54 -18.24
C GLU A 161 -1.20 18.95 -17.64
N ARG A 162 -1.58 19.11 -16.37
CA ARG A 162 -1.64 20.41 -15.68
C ARG A 162 -0.26 21.00 -15.42
N TYR A 163 0.70 20.17 -15.00
CA TYR A 163 2.00 20.63 -14.51
C TYR A 163 3.17 20.34 -15.45
N GLY A 164 2.94 19.59 -16.53
CA GLY A 164 4.01 19.20 -17.46
C GLY A 164 5.05 18.29 -16.81
N VAL A 165 4.60 17.37 -15.96
CA VAL A 165 5.42 16.34 -15.31
C VAL A 165 5.18 14.96 -15.92
N GLU A 166 6.05 14.01 -15.59
CA GLU A 166 5.97 12.63 -16.05
C GLU A 166 5.80 11.70 -14.84
N ILE A 167 4.55 11.45 -14.47
CA ILE A 167 4.15 10.49 -13.45
C ILE A 167 3.66 9.24 -14.16
N GLY A 168 4.26 8.09 -13.81
CA GLY A 168 3.79 6.78 -14.25
C GLY A 168 2.46 6.42 -13.58
N TYR A 169 1.56 5.77 -14.31
CA TYR A 169 0.24 5.41 -13.79
C TYR A 169 -0.29 4.13 -14.42
N GLY A 170 -1.33 3.58 -13.80
CA GLY A 170 -1.94 2.30 -14.10
C GLY A 170 -3.08 2.05 -13.13
N GLU A 171 -3.66 0.86 -13.19
CA GLU A 171 -4.77 0.46 -12.31
C GLU A 171 -4.58 -0.99 -11.89
N CYS A 172 -5.15 -1.35 -10.74
CA CYS A 172 -5.23 -2.73 -10.30
C CYS A 172 -6.39 -3.44 -10.99
N HIS A 173 -6.10 -4.60 -11.58
CA HIS A 173 -7.09 -5.45 -12.25
C HIS A 173 -7.11 -6.83 -11.63
N LEU A 174 -8.28 -7.48 -11.66
CA LEU A 174 -8.35 -8.93 -11.49
C LEU A 174 -7.76 -9.59 -12.73
N VAL A 175 -6.57 -10.16 -12.59
CA VAL A 175 -5.82 -10.79 -13.67
C VAL A 175 -5.94 -12.30 -13.58
N ASN A 176 -6.39 -12.93 -14.67
CA ASN A 176 -6.34 -14.38 -14.84
C ASN A 176 -4.90 -14.83 -15.10
N GLN A 177 -4.29 -15.50 -14.12
CA GLN A 177 -2.87 -15.89 -14.16
C GLN A 177 -2.56 -16.94 -15.26
N GLU A 178 -3.53 -17.76 -15.68
CA GLU A 178 -3.33 -18.69 -16.79
C GLU A 178 -3.30 -17.96 -18.14
N VAL A 179 -4.19 -16.98 -18.32
CA VAL A 179 -4.21 -16.15 -19.52
C VAL A 179 -2.95 -15.29 -19.60
N LEU A 180 -2.52 -14.72 -18.47
CA LEU A 180 -1.27 -13.97 -18.35
C LEU A 180 -0.09 -14.79 -18.89
N HIS A 181 0.06 -16.02 -18.40
CA HIS A 181 1.13 -16.92 -18.83
C HIS A 181 1.01 -17.28 -20.33
N ARG A 182 -0.21 -17.52 -20.83
CA ARG A 182 -0.45 -17.82 -22.25
C ARG A 182 -0.10 -16.64 -23.17
N LEU A 183 -0.23 -15.41 -22.69
CA LEU A 183 0.22 -14.20 -23.39
C LEU A 183 1.74 -14.02 -23.37
N GLY A 184 2.46 -14.90 -22.65
CA GLY A 184 3.90 -14.81 -22.47
C GLY A 184 4.32 -13.66 -21.54
N LEU A 185 3.39 -13.23 -20.68
CA LEU A 185 3.58 -12.17 -19.70
C LEU A 185 3.71 -12.75 -18.29
N ASP A 186 4.23 -11.95 -17.36
CA ASP A 186 4.18 -12.19 -15.93
C ASP A 186 3.80 -10.91 -15.17
N GLY A 187 3.65 -11.02 -13.84
CA GLY A 187 3.29 -9.88 -13.00
C GLY A 187 4.30 -8.73 -13.02
N PHE A 188 5.58 -9.04 -13.20
CA PHE A 188 6.63 -8.03 -13.28
C PHE A 188 6.51 -7.22 -14.57
N GLU A 189 6.22 -7.88 -15.70
CA GLU A 189 5.99 -7.19 -16.97
C GLU A 189 4.77 -6.28 -16.92
N LEU A 190 3.66 -6.72 -16.30
CA LEU A 190 2.46 -5.89 -16.10
C LEU A 190 2.75 -4.65 -15.25
N ALA A 191 3.52 -4.78 -14.18
CA ALA A 191 3.77 -3.70 -13.24
C ALA A 191 4.83 -2.68 -13.71
N ARG A 192 5.74 -3.07 -14.61
CA ARG A 192 6.92 -2.26 -14.99
C ARG A 192 6.86 -1.65 -16.39
N LYS A 193 6.19 -2.26 -17.35
CA LYS A 193 6.11 -1.76 -18.74
C LYS A 193 4.80 -1.02 -18.97
N GLY A 194 4.79 -0.05 -19.88
CA GLY A 194 3.58 0.66 -20.28
C GLY A 194 2.70 -0.18 -21.21
N HIS A 195 1.46 -0.45 -20.81
CA HIS A 195 0.49 -1.29 -21.54
C HIS A 195 -0.76 -0.56 -22.03
N GLU A 196 -0.78 0.78 -22.02
CA GLU A 196 -1.96 1.57 -22.44
C GLU A 196 -2.48 1.16 -23.83
N ASN A 197 -1.59 0.82 -24.76
CA ASN A 197 -1.94 0.39 -26.12
C ASN A 197 -2.36 -1.08 -26.22
N ASP A 198 -2.12 -1.89 -25.20
CA ASP A 198 -2.42 -3.33 -25.16
C ASP A 198 -3.73 -3.66 -24.42
N LEU A 199 -4.36 -2.69 -23.73
CA LEU A 199 -5.55 -2.94 -22.89
C LEU A 199 -6.70 -3.64 -23.64
N ARG A 200 -6.99 -3.23 -24.87
CA ARG A 200 -8.03 -3.90 -25.70
C ARG A 200 -7.67 -5.34 -26.06
N ARG A 201 -6.38 -5.61 -26.27
CA ARG A 201 -5.87 -6.95 -26.56
C ARG A 201 -5.97 -7.82 -25.31
N PHE A 202 -5.63 -7.28 -24.14
CA PHE A 202 -5.75 -7.97 -22.85
C PHE A 202 -7.20 -8.34 -22.55
N GLU A 203 -8.13 -7.41 -22.73
CA GLU A 203 -9.57 -7.65 -22.57
C GLU A 203 -10.06 -8.74 -23.53
N SER A 204 -9.72 -8.63 -24.83
CA SER A 204 -10.11 -9.62 -25.84
C SER A 204 -9.53 -11.02 -25.59
N ALA A 205 -8.36 -11.10 -24.94
CA ALA A 205 -7.72 -12.36 -24.56
C ALA A 205 -8.30 -12.99 -23.29
N GLY A 206 -9.18 -12.26 -22.58
CA GLY A 206 -9.74 -12.65 -21.29
C GLY A 206 -8.75 -12.50 -20.13
N LEU A 207 -7.80 -11.56 -20.21
CA LEU A 207 -6.85 -11.32 -19.14
C LEU A 207 -7.54 -10.76 -17.90
N PHE A 208 -8.48 -9.84 -18.08
CA PHE A 208 -9.26 -9.24 -17.01
C PHE A 208 -10.44 -10.13 -16.64
N ALA A 209 -10.46 -10.57 -15.39
CA ALA A 209 -11.39 -11.53 -14.82
C ALA A 209 -12.42 -10.84 -13.91
N ARG A 210 -13.34 -11.63 -13.34
CA ARG A 210 -14.32 -11.17 -12.34
C ARG A 210 -14.04 -11.81 -10.99
N ASN A 211 -14.54 -11.19 -9.92
CA ASN A 211 -14.51 -11.77 -8.58
C ASN A 211 -15.16 -13.16 -8.60
N GLY A 212 -14.47 -14.14 -8.00
CA GLY A 212 -14.92 -15.54 -7.94
C GLY A 212 -14.40 -16.44 -9.07
N ASP A 213 -13.76 -15.89 -10.10
CA ASP A 213 -13.08 -16.70 -11.12
C ASP A 213 -11.87 -17.45 -10.51
N GLN A 214 -11.51 -18.61 -11.09
CA GLN A 214 -10.35 -19.38 -10.65
C GLN A 214 -9.05 -18.75 -11.15
N HIS A 215 -7.96 -18.93 -10.38
CA HIS A 215 -6.61 -18.45 -10.73
C HIS A 215 -6.50 -16.94 -10.95
N ILE A 216 -7.32 -16.15 -10.26
CA ILE A 216 -7.24 -14.70 -10.29
C ILE A 216 -6.25 -14.17 -9.23
N ALA A 217 -5.57 -13.09 -9.58
CA ALA A 217 -4.84 -12.25 -8.64
C ALA A 217 -5.17 -10.79 -8.93
N TYR A 218 -5.27 -9.97 -7.89
CA TYR A 218 -5.41 -8.53 -8.05
C TYR A 218 -4.02 -7.95 -8.30
N MET A 219 -3.78 -7.46 -9.51
CA MET A 219 -2.44 -7.09 -9.98
C MET A 219 -2.47 -5.71 -10.62
N TYR A 220 -1.46 -4.91 -10.31
CA TYR A 220 -1.26 -3.61 -10.94
C TYR A 220 -0.84 -3.78 -12.41
N VAL A 221 -1.58 -3.13 -13.31
CA VAL A 221 -1.27 -3.04 -14.74
C VAL A 221 -0.86 -1.61 -15.04
N ARG A 222 0.41 -1.41 -15.32
CA ARG A 222 0.95 -0.11 -15.67
C ARG A 222 0.50 0.29 -17.06
N TYR A 223 -0.16 1.44 -17.18
CA TYR A 223 -0.59 2.01 -18.46
C TYR A 223 0.55 2.83 -19.06
N LYS A 224 1.12 3.74 -18.26
CA LYS A 224 2.20 4.65 -18.67
C LYS A 224 3.43 4.48 -17.77
N GLU A 225 4.59 4.43 -18.39
CA GLU A 225 5.89 4.43 -17.69
C GLU A 225 6.22 5.82 -17.13
N GLY A 226 7.07 5.82 -16.12
CA GLY A 226 7.50 7.02 -15.39
C GLY A 226 7.68 6.74 -13.90
N PRO A 227 8.36 7.64 -13.19
CA PRO A 227 8.44 7.62 -11.73
C PRO A 227 7.06 7.53 -11.07
N GLY A 228 7.04 6.97 -9.87
CA GLY A 228 5.85 6.91 -9.04
C GLY A 228 5.53 8.24 -8.34
N ALA A 229 4.63 8.14 -7.38
CA ALA A 229 4.41 9.15 -6.35
C ALA A 229 4.87 8.57 -5.02
N SER A 230 5.39 9.42 -4.14
CA SER A 230 5.91 9.03 -2.82
C SER A 230 4.79 9.06 -1.78
N ASP A 231 4.60 7.94 -1.08
CA ASP A 231 3.59 7.82 -0.02
C ASP A 231 3.94 8.70 1.20
N ASP A 232 5.23 8.76 1.59
CA ASP A 232 5.72 9.72 2.60
C ASP A 232 5.36 11.16 2.22
N ALA A 233 5.63 11.53 0.97
CA ALA A 233 5.38 12.88 0.48
C ALA A 233 3.88 13.18 0.47
N ALA A 234 3.03 12.22 0.10
CA ALA A 234 1.59 12.39 0.11
C ALA A 234 1.06 12.68 1.53
N ILE A 235 1.50 11.91 2.53
CA ILE A 235 1.10 12.10 3.93
C ILE A 235 1.52 13.49 4.43
N VAL A 236 2.78 13.85 4.22
CA VAL A 236 3.32 15.11 4.72
C VAL A 236 2.74 16.31 3.97
N MET A 237 2.60 16.24 2.65
CA MET A 237 2.01 17.31 1.84
C MET A 237 0.55 17.55 2.18
N ALA A 238 -0.25 16.49 2.35
CA ALA A 238 -1.63 16.61 2.85
C ALA A 238 -1.66 17.34 4.21
N GLY A 239 -0.73 16.98 5.10
CA GLY A 239 -0.52 17.66 6.38
C GLY A 239 -0.20 19.15 6.25
N LYS A 240 0.66 19.53 5.31
CA LYS A 240 1.06 20.93 5.07
C LYS A 240 0.00 21.76 4.36
N LEU A 241 -0.86 21.13 3.55
CA LEU A 241 -1.95 21.80 2.84
C LEU A 241 -3.18 21.99 3.73
N TRP A 242 -3.55 20.97 4.50
CA TRP A 242 -4.85 20.93 5.19
C TRP A 242 -4.79 20.60 6.69
N GLY A 243 -3.59 20.43 7.25
CA GLY A 243 -3.36 20.24 8.69
C GLY A 243 -3.14 18.78 9.10
N LEU A 244 -2.76 18.59 10.36
CA LEU A 244 -2.38 17.28 10.93
C LEU A 244 -3.42 16.18 10.69
N SER A 245 -4.71 16.49 10.88
CA SER A 245 -5.81 15.57 10.63
C SER A 245 -5.83 15.04 9.18
N ALA A 246 -5.45 15.87 8.19
CA ALA A 246 -5.38 15.45 6.81
C ALA A 246 -4.18 14.52 6.53
N ALA A 247 -3.06 14.69 7.23
CA ALA A 247 -1.97 13.71 7.17
C ALA A 247 -2.43 12.34 7.69
N VAL A 248 -3.19 12.31 8.80
CA VAL A 248 -3.79 11.08 9.34
C VAL A 248 -4.75 10.44 8.32
N GLY A 249 -5.64 11.22 7.70
CA GLY A 249 -6.54 10.70 6.67
C GLY A 249 -5.82 10.16 5.44
N CYS A 250 -4.74 10.82 4.99
CA CYS A 250 -3.94 10.38 3.86
C CYS A 250 -3.23 9.05 4.14
N PHE A 251 -2.67 8.91 5.36
CA PHE A 251 -2.12 7.64 5.84
C PHE A 251 -3.16 6.52 5.88
N LEU A 252 -4.39 6.80 6.35
CA LEU A 252 -5.44 5.79 6.40
C LEU A 252 -5.87 5.33 5.00
N ALA A 253 -5.96 6.23 4.02
CA ALA A 253 -6.23 5.86 2.63
C ALA A 253 -5.14 4.93 2.07
N ASP A 254 -3.87 5.30 2.28
CA ASP A 254 -2.71 4.49 1.89
C ASP A 254 -2.70 3.08 2.52
N ALA A 255 -3.06 3.02 3.81
CA ALA A 255 -3.19 1.75 4.51
C ALA A 255 -4.32 0.88 3.91
N VAL A 256 -5.44 1.49 3.47
CA VAL A 256 -6.53 0.77 2.80
C VAL A 256 -6.06 0.23 1.44
N ASP A 257 -5.44 1.05 0.56
CA ASP A 257 -4.87 0.60 -0.73
C ASP A 257 -3.90 -0.58 -0.55
N THR A 258 -3.11 -0.56 0.53
CA THR A 258 -2.22 -1.69 0.83
C THR A 258 -2.99 -2.96 1.22
N LEU A 259 -4.02 -2.84 2.06
CA LEU A 259 -4.75 -3.99 2.60
C LEU A 259 -5.68 -4.63 1.56
N GLU A 260 -6.34 -3.83 0.73
CA GLU A 260 -7.33 -4.29 -0.27
C GLU A 260 -6.74 -5.18 -1.37
N LYS A 261 -5.41 -5.19 -1.51
CA LYS A 261 -4.68 -6.09 -2.42
C LYS A 261 -4.88 -7.58 -2.07
N TYR A 262 -5.41 -7.90 -0.89
CA TYR A 262 -5.76 -9.27 -0.51
C TYR A 262 -6.96 -9.35 0.45
N VAL A 263 -8.17 -9.21 -0.10
CA VAL A 263 -9.45 -9.24 0.63
C VAL A 263 -10.44 -10.25 0.03
N PRO A 264 -11.61 -10.52 0.63
CA PRO A 264 -12.59 -11.45 0.09
C PRO A 264 -13.17 -10.98 -1.24
N GLU A 265 -13.52 -9.70 -1.33
CA GLU A 265 -14.05 -9.05 -2.54
C GLU A 265 -13.12 -7.90 -2.95
N TYR A 266 -12.43 -8.04 -4.07
CA TYR A 266 -11.52 -7.02 -4.56
C TYR A 266 -12.29 -5.86 -5.20
N SER A 267 -12.01 -4.64 -4.75
CA SER A 267 -12.41 -3.36 -5.34
C SER A 267 -11.40 -2.28 -4.92
N ASP A 268 -11.58 -1.06 -5.44
CA ASP A 268 -10.80 0.15 -5.18
C ASP A 268 -11.38 0.86 -3.95
N GLN A 269 -11.21 0.27 -2.76
CA GLN A 269 -11.96 0.60 -1.54
C GLN A 269 -11.52 1.94 -0.93
N ASP A 270 -10.27 2.34 -1.08
CA ASP A 270 -9.81 3.67 -0.67
C ASP A 270 -10.48 4.78 -1.51
N SER A 271 -10.64 4.56 -2.82
CA SER A 271 -11.39 5.42 -3.75
C SER A 271 -12.89 5.43 -3.44
N GLU A 272 -13.48 4.28 -3.08
CA GLU A 272 -14.87 4.22 -2.58
C GLU A 272 -15.06 5.06 -1.30
N ILE A 273 -14.11 4.98 -0.35
CA ILE A 273 -14.10 5.79 0.86
C ILE A 273 -13.90 7.28 0.52
N ALA A 274 -13.05 7.60 -0.45
CA ALA A 274 -12.87 8.97 -0.92
C ALA A 274 -14.19 9.54 -1.45
N GLU A 275 -14.90 8.82 -2.32
CA GLU A 275 -16.19 9.27 -2.84
C GLU A 275 -17.25 9.40 -1.74
N LEU A 276 -17.25 8.53 -0.73
CA LEU A 276 -18.12 8.65 0.45
C LEU A 276 -17.94 9.99 1.18
N VAL A 277 -16.70 10.45 1.35
CA VAL A 277 -16.39 11.68 2.10
C VAL A 277 -16.37 12.94 1.24
N ARG A 278 -16.46 12.82 -0.08
CA ARG A 278 -16.28 13.90 -1.07
C ARG A 278 -17.05 15.18 -0.75
N GLU A 279 -18.35 15.09 -0.48
CA GLU A 279 -19.17 16.28 -0.22
C GLU A 279 -18.77 16.98 1.09
N LYS A 280 -18.29 16.23 2.08
CA LYS A 280 -17.97 16.72 3.43
C LYS A 280 -16.52 17.13 3.59
N SER A 281 -15.62 16.63 2.74
CA SER A 281 -14.21 17.05 2.71
C SER A 281 -14.07 18.53 2.33
N GLY A 282 -14.98 19.03 1.48
CA GLY A 282 -14.95 20.39 0.95
C GLY A 282 -13.83 20.61 -0.08
N LEU A 283 -13.30 19.52 -0.65
CA LEU A 283 -12.28 19.53 -1.69
C LEU A 283 -12.86 19.06 -3.03
N ALA A 284 -12.20 19.42 -4.12
CA ALA A 284 -12.49 18.98 -5.47
C ALA A 284 -11.41 18.00 -5.97
N ILE A 285 -11.68 17.35 -7.10
CA ILE A 285 -10.68 16.48 -7.76
C ILE A 285 -9.38 17.23 -8.05
N ASP A 286 -9.46 18.54 -8.30
CA ASP A 286 -8.29 19.39 -8.53
C ASP A 286 -7.33 19.38 -7.33
N ASP A 287 -7.85 19.30 -6.10
CA ASP A 287 -7.00 19.19 -4.90
C ASP A 287 -6.23 17.86 -4.85
N ALA A 288 -6.83 16.77 -5.35
CA ALA A 288 -6.15 15.48 -5.47
C ALA A 288 -5.09 15.50 -6.59
N VAL A 289 -5.37 16.19 -7.69
CA VAL A 289 -4.40 16.43 -8.79
C VAL A 289 -3.19 17.23 -8.29
N ASP A 290 -3.44 18.27 -7.50
CA ASP A 290 -2.39 19.09 -6.89
C ASP A 290 -1.56 18.26 -5.91
N LEU A 291 -2.19 17.40 -5.09
CA LEU A 291 -1.49 16.48 -4.20
C LEU A 291 -0.62 15.49 -4.99
N ALA A 292 -1.16 14.86 -6.05
CA ALA A 292 -0.43 13.92 -6.90
C ALA A 292 0.83 14.56 -7.52
N TYR A 293 0.75 15.83 -7.93
CA TYR A 293 1.91 16.58 -8.41
C TYR A 293 2.95 16.87 -7.31
N LEU A 294 2.49 17.20 -6.11
CA LEU A 294 3.36 17.54 -4.98
C LEU A 294 4.11 16.32 -4.44
N CYS A 295 3.51 15.13 -4.50
CA CYS A 295 4.15 13.87 -4.12
C CYS A 295 4.80 13.09 -5.28
N ALA A 296 4.66 13.54 -6.52
CA ALA A 296 5.36 12.97 -7.67
C ALA A 296 6.87 12.90 -7.42
N ILE A 297 7.48 11.75 -7.72
CA ILE A 297 8.92 11.54 -7.63
C ILE A 297 9.57 12.12 -8.89
N PRO A 298 10.43 13.16 -8.80
CA PRO A 298 11.19 13.62 -9.96
C PRO A 298 12.13 12.52 -10.48
N GLU A 299 12.38 12.46 -11.79
CA GLU A 299 13.29 11.46 -12.39
C GLU A 299 14.68 11.45 -11.72
N GLU A 300 15.21 12.62 -11.35
CA GLU A 300 16.52 12.75 -10.70
C GLU A 300 16.54 12.31 -9.22
N MET A 301 15.37 12.00 -8.66
CA MET A 301 15.19 11.52 -7.29
C MET A 301 14.61 10.09 -7.22
N GLU A 302 14.49 9.40 -8.34
CA GLU A 302 14.07 7.99 -8.35
C GLU A 302 15.04 7.14 -7.51
N GLY A 303 14.49 6.38 -6.57
CA GLY A 303 15.23 5.60 -5.57
C GLY A 303 15.76 6.39 -4.36
N ARG A 304 15.74 7.73 -4.42
CA ARG A 304 16.27 8.60 -3.36
C ARG A 304 15.18 9.29 -2.53
N LEU A 305 14.06 9.66 -3.16
CA LEU A 305 12.92 10.19 -2.43
C LEU A 305 12.25 9.02 -1.68
N PRO A 306 12.02 9.12 -0.35
CA PRO A 306 11.38 8.05 0.40
C PRO A 306 10.03 7.66 -0.18
N ASP A 307 9.78 6.37 -0.29
CA ASP A 307 8.52 5.79 -0.75
C ASP A 307 8.21 4.54 0.09
N ASP A 308 8.00 4.80 1.39
CA ASP A 308 7.84 3.78 2.40
C ASP A 308 6.51 3.04 2.22
N SER A 309 6.57 1.76 1.86
CA SER A 309 5.41 0.87 2.01
C SER A 309 4.84 0.91 3.44
N LEU A 310 3.56 0.53 3.63
CA LEU A 310 2.92 0.46 4.94
C LEU A 310 3.78 -0.22 6.03
N ARG A 311 4.55 -1.28 5.66
CA ARG A 311 5.51 -1.92 6.57
C ARG A 311 6.57 -0.92 7.05
N HIS A 312 7.25 -0.23 6.14
CA HIS A 312 8.31 0.72 6.51
C HIS A 312 7.74 1.90 7.29
N MET A 313 6.60 2.43 6.87
CA MET A 313 5.88 3.52 7.51
C MET A 313 5.61 3.25 9.00
N LEU A 314 5.31 1.99 9.34
CA LEU A 314 5.06 1.53 10.70
C LEU A 314 6.30 0.95 11.41
N GLN A 315 7.42 0.72 10.72
CA GLN A 315 8.57 0.03 11.30
C GLN A 315 9.29 0.90 12.33
N ILE A 316 9.47 0.36 13.53
CA ILE A 316 10.11 1.05 14.65
C ILE A 316 11.63 1.02 14.47
N ASP A 317 12.28 2.18 14.44
CA ASP A 317 13.71 2.26 14.71
C ASP A 317 13.94 1.99 16.20
N ARG A 318 14.52 0.82 16.52
CA ARG A 318 14.73 0.37 17.91
C ARG A 318 15.67 1.27 18.73
N LYS A 319 16.49 2.11 18.10
CA LYS A 319 17.39 3.04 18.81
C LYS A 319 16.67 4.34 19.17
N LEU A 320 15.73 4.75 18.32
CA LEU A 320 14.99 6.01 18.48
C LEU A 320 13.63 5.81 19.14
N ASP A 321 13.12 4.57 19.14
CA ASP A 321 11.73 4.22 19.49
C ASP A 321 10.71 5.10 18.76
N GLN A 322 10.92 5.26 17.45
CA GLN A 322 10.07 6.04 16.55
C GLN A 322 9.98 5.34 15.19
N CYS A 323 8.80 5.34 14.57
CA CYS A 323 8.62 4.95 13.17
C CYS A 323 8.49 6.18 12.24
N PRO A 324 8.63 6.01 10.90
CA PRO A 324 8.45 7.08 9.94
C PRO A 324 7.11 7.83 10.08
N LEU A 325 5.99 7.13 10.24
CA LEU A 325 4.67 7.75 10.46
C LEU A 325 4.68 8.71 11.66
N GLU A 326 5.19 8.26 12.80
CA GLU A 326 5.30 9.08 14.01
C GLU A 326 6.19 10.31 13.76
N SER A 327 7.27 10.17 12.99
CA SER A 327 8.12 11.29 12.59
C SER A 327 7.38 12.29 11.70
N HIS A 328 6.65 11.82 10.69
CA HIS A 328 5.90 12.66 9.75
C HIS A 328 4.81 13.45 10.47
N LEU A 329 4.03 12.78 11.33
CA LEU A 329 2.97 13.42 12.11
C LEU A 329 3.55 14.46 13.08
N ALA A 330 4.67 14.15 13.75
CA ALA A 330 5.35 15.10 14.62
C ALA A 330 5.84 16.33 13.83
N TYR A 331 6.44 16.13 12.65
CA TYR A 331 6.87 17.22 11.78
C TYR A 331 5.72 18.12 11.35
N VAL A 332 4.61 17.55 10.86
CA VAL A 332 3.42 18.30 10.47
C VAL A 332 2.82 19.07 11.64
N ALA A 333 2.85 18.50 12.84
CA ALA A 333 2.38 19.14 14.08
C ALA A 333 3.32 20.23 14.61
N GLY A 334 4.52 20.40 14.03
CA GLY A 334 5.56 21.28 14.59
C GLY A 334 6.13 20.78 15.93
N ALA A 335 5.98 19.48 16.22
CA ALA A 335 6.49 18.83 17.41
C ALA A 335 7.92 18.31 17.19
N PRO A 336 8.70 18.06 18.26
CA PRO A 336 10.01 17.44 18.15
C PRO A 336 9.94 16.02 17.57
N TYR A 337 10.90 15.67 16.72
CA TYR A 337 11.11 14.34 16.17
C TYR A 337 12.60 14.00 16.13
N SER A 338 12.93 12.70 16.08
CA SER A 338 14.31 12.25 15.98
C SER A 338 14.77 12.26 14.53
N CYS A 339 16.04 12.59 14.28
CA CYS A 339 16.62 12.38 12.95
C CYS A 339 16.72 10.87 12.70
N MET A 340 16.09 10.40 11.64
CA MET A 340 16.08 9.00 11.26
C MET A 340 16.28 8.85 9.76
N VAL A 341 16.80 7.69 9.38
CA VAL A 341 16.96 7.32 7.98
C VAL A 341 15.64 6.73 7.52
N LEU A 342 15.10 7.29 6.44
CA LEU A 342 13.91 6.82 5.76
C LEU A 342 14.30 5.84 4.65
N ASP A 343 13.29 5.25 4.00
CA ASP A 343 13.35 4.18 3.00
C ASP A 343 14.73 3.82 2.42
N HIS A 344 15.06 2.53 2.51
CA HIS A 344 16.26 1.92 1.93
C HIS A 344 17.63 2.55 2.25
N GLY A 345 17.69 3.57 3.11
CA GLY A 345 18.95 4.16 3.55
C GLY A 345 19.40 5.41 2.80
N GLU A 346 18.59 5.91 1.85
CA GLU A 346 19.06 6.91 0.88
C GLU A 346 18.82 8.37 1.30
N CYS A 347 17.91 8.59 2.26
CA CYS A 347 17.52 9.93 2.70
C CYS A 347 17.21 9.94 4.20
N THR A 348 17.59 11.01 4.89
CA THR A 348 17.11 11.28 6.25
C THR A 348 15.78 12.03 6.22
N ASN A 349 14.97 11.88 7.27
CA ASN A 349 13.74 12.66 7.41
C ASN A 349 14.00 14.19 7.38
N LEU A 350 15.15 14.67 7.85
CA LEU A 350 15.53 16.08 7.75
C LEU A 350 15.69 16.55 6.30
N GLU A 351 16.38 15.76 5.47
CA GLU A 351 16.57 16.05 4.04
C GLU A 351 15.24 15.99 3.30
N PHE A 352 14.43 14.97 3.60
CA PHE A 352 13.09 14.79 3.05
C PHE A 352 12.17 15.97 3.40
N TYR A 353 12.10 16.39 4.67
CA TYR A 353 11.28 17.53 5.08
C TYR A 353 11.75 18.84 4.45
N GLY A 354 13.05 19.03 4.27
CA GLY A 354 13.61 20.15 3.52
C GLY A 354 13.18 20.14 2.04
N TYR A 355 13.15 18.96 1.42
CA TYR A 355 12.59 18.78 0.07
C TYR A 355 11.10 19.16 0.02
N VAL A 356 10.29 18.64 0.95
CA VAL A 356 8.84 18.94 1.04
C VAL A 356 8.60 20.45 1.13
N ASP A 357 9.28 21.15 2.06
CA ASP A 357 9.08 22.59 2.26
C ASP A 357 9.48 23.42 1.03
N LYS A 358 10.58 23.03 0.37
CA LYS A 358 11.01 23.66 -0.88
C LYS A 358 9.95 23.45 -1.97
N ARG A 359 9.53 22.21 -2.20
CA ARG A 359 8.56 21.84 -3.24
C ARG A 359 7.22 22.56 -3.04
N LEU A 360 6.75 22.66 -1.80
CA LEU A 360 5.52 23.39 -1.48
C LEU A 360 5.66 24.90 -1.67
N THR A 361 6.82 25.47 -1.36
CA THR A 361 7.10 26.90 -1.58
C THR A 361 7.08 27.23 -3.07
N GLU A 362 7.71 26.39 -3.90
CA GLU A 362 7.71 26.52 -5.37
C GLU A 362 6.29 26.39 -5.95
N PHE A 363 5.48 25.47 -5.42
CA PHE A 363 4.08 25.31 -5.84
C PHE A 363 3.19 26.53 -5.54
N ARG A 364 3.45 27.24 -4.44
CA ARG A 364 2.67 28.41 -4.03
C ARG A 364 3.13 29.73 -4.65
N SER A 365 4.27 29.73 -5.33
CA SER A 365 4.89 30.90 -5.97
C SER A 365 4.31 31.13 -7.36
#